data_AF-A0AA37CJI9-F1
#
_entry.id   AF-A0AA37CJI9-F1
#
_cell.length_a   1.000
_cell.length_b   1.000
_cell.length_c   1.000
_cell.angle_alpha   90.00
_cell.angle_beta   90.00
_cell.angle_gamma   90.00
#
_symmetry.space_group_name_H-M   'P 1'
#
loop_
_entity.id
_entity.type
_entity.pdbx_description
1 polymer ?
#
loop_
_entity_poly.entity_id
_entity_poly.type
_entity_poly.pdbx_seq_one_letter_code
_entity_poly.pdbx_strand_id
1 'polypeptide(L)'
;MLGHTDMQHVWNYITESTDGAVLRSAKAQFIAESLHNGDITAYEDLAEILKIRYNTDNFALVDTAELEDAITDMIKTGKVQIEPEFFTDETGQHMRVVVKIQSTD
;
A
#
# COMPACT_ATOMS: atom_id res chain seq x y z
N MET A 1 22.52 23.19 -5.70
CA MET A 1 21.48 22.93 -6.72
C MET A 1 20.64 21.78 -6.21
N LEU A 2 19.31 21.93 -6.20
CA LEU A 2 18.31 21.05 -5.57
C LEU A 2 18.11 19.74 -6.38
N GLY A 3 19.17 18.92 -6.50
CA GLY A 3 19.24 17.80 -7.45
C GLY A 3 19.41 16.40 -6.84
N HIS A 4 19.35 16.28 -5.51
CA HIS A 4 19.12 15.01 -4.83
C HIS A 4 17.81 15.17 -4.07
N THR A 5 16.68 15.01 -4.75
CA THR A 5 15.39 14.96 -4.07
C THR A 5 15.38 13.67 -3.27
N ASP A 6 15.76 13.76 -2.01
CA ASP A 6 15.65 12.64 -1.08
C ASP A 6 14.18 12.22 -1.00
N MET A 7 13.87 11.06 -1.56
CA MET A 7 12.50 10.55 -1.65
C MET A 7 11.87 10.41 -0.25
N GLN A 8 12.69 10.14 0.75
CA GLN A 8 12.24 10.05 2.14
C GLN A 8 11.85 11.42 2.69
N HIS A 9 12.57 12.49 2.35
CA HIS A 9 12.17 13.85 2.74
C HIS A 9 10.87 14.29 2.09
N VAL A 10 10.64 13.96 0.81
CA VAL A 10 9.36 14.25 0.15
C VAL A 10 8.23 13.49 0.82
N TRP A 11 8.44 12.20 1.11
CA TRP A 11 7.45 11.39 1.81
C TRP A 11 7.09 11.98 3.18
N ASN A 12 8.10 12.32 3.99
CA ASN A 12 7.88 12.91 5.32
C ASN A 12 7.12 14.23 5.22
N TYR A 13 7.46 15.08 4.25
CA TYR A 13 6.73 16.34 4.04
C TYR A 13 5.25 16.09 3.70
N ILE A 14 4.97 15.14 2.79
CA ILE A 14 3.59 14.80 2.42
C ILE A 14 2.83 14.25 3.64
N THR A 15 3.42 13.34 4.41
CA THR A 15 2.74 12.71 5.54
C THR A 15 2.53 13.64 6.73
N GLU A 16 3.42 14.62 6.94
CA GLU A 16 3.28 15.65 7.98
C GLU A 16 2.26 16.73 7.62
N SER A 17 2.09 17.02 6.33
CA SER A 17 1.23 18.11 5.84
C SER A 17 -0.17 17.67 5.37
N THR A 18 -0.41 16.37 5.25
CA THR A 18 -1.67 15.82 4.72
C THR A 18 -2.52 15.19 5.83
N ASP A 19 -3.84 15.37 5.75
CA ASP A 19 -4.78 14.74 6.67
C ASP A 19 -4.67 13.20 6.66
N GLY A 20 -4.73 12.59 7.85
CA GLY A 20 -4.55 11.15 7.99
C GLY A 20 -5.62 10.31 7.29
N ALA A 21 -6.85 10.82 7.11
CA ALA A 21 -7.89 10.11 6.35
C ALA A 21 -7.57 10.12 4.85
N VAL A 22 -7.09 11.24 4.32
CA VAL A 22 -6.63 11.36 2.93
C VAL A 22 -5.46 10.41 2.66
N LEU A 23 -4.47 10.37 3.54
CA LEU A 23 -3.33 9.46 3.41
C LEU A 23 -3.75 7.98 3.44
N ARG A 24 -4.70 7.61 4.30
CA ARG A 24 -5.22 6.24 4.38
C ARG A 24 -5.92 5.82 3.08
N SER A 25 -6.81 6.66 2.53
CA SER A 25 -7.49 6.37 1.27
C SER A 25 -6.49 6.30 0.11
N ALA A 26 -5.55 7.24 0.00
CA ALA A 26 -4.53 7.20 -1.05
C ALA A 26 -3.67 5.92 -1.00
N LYS A 27 -3.27 5.48 0.21
CA LYS A 27 -2.54 4.21 0.41
C LYS A 27 -3.40 3.00 0.01
N ALA A 28 -4.68 2.98 0.38
CA ALA A 28 -5.58 1.89 0.05
C ALA A 28 -5.86 1.80 -1.46
N GLN A 29 -6.11 2.94 -2.10
CA GLN A 29 -6.35 3.05 -3.53
C GLN A 29 -5.16 2.52 -4.34
N PHE A 30 -3.94 2.94 -3.99
CA PHE A 30 -2.73 2.47 -4.68
C PHE A 30 -2.59 0.94 -4.68
N ILE A 31 -2.86 0.30 -3.54
CA ILE A 31 -2.80 -1.15 -3.43
C ILE A 31 -3.99 -1.82 -4.15
N ALA A 32 -5.19 -1.26 -4.04
CA ALA A 32 -6.37 -1.74 -4.73
C ALA A 32 -6.17 -1.77 -6.26
N GLU A 33 -5.66 -0.68 -6.83
CA GLU A 33 -5.31 -0.58 -8.24
C GLU A 33 -4.21 -1.58 -8.63
N SER A 34 -3.17 -1.73 -7.81
CA SER A 34 -2.08 -2.67 -8.06
C SER A 34 -2.58 -4.12 -8.12
N LEU A 35 -3.42 -4.52 -7.15
CA LEU A 35 -4.03 -5.86 -7.12
C LEU A 35 -5.00 -6.07 -8.28
N HIS A 36 -5.84 -5.08 -8.59
CA HIS A 36 -6.78 -5.14 -9.71
C HIS A 36 -6.05 -5.29 -11.06
N ASN A 37 -4.86 -4.69 -11.19
CA ASN A 37 -3.98 -4.82 -12.36
C ASN A 37 -3.12 -6.10 -12.37
N GLY A 38 -3.23 -6.95 -11.34
CA GLY A 38 -2.57 -8.26 -11.29
C GLY A 38 -1.21 -8.30 -10.59
N ASP A 39 -0.80 -7.22 -9.89
CA ASP A 39 0.45 -7.20 -9.11
C ASP A 39 0.27 -7.89 -7.74
N ILE A 40 -0.06 -9.18 -7.79
CA ILE A 40 -0.34 -10.00 -6.59
C ILE A 40 0.96 -10.30 -5.85
N THR A 41 2.05 -10.54 -6.57
CA THR A 41 3.35 -10.94 -6.01
C THR A 41 4.00 -9.84 -5.16
N ALA A 42 3.68 -8.57 -5.40
CA ALA A 42 4.16 -7.48 -4.54
C ALA A 42 3.49 -7.47 -3.15
N TYR A 43 2.31 -8.10 -3.01
CA TYR A 43 1.45 -8.00 -1.83
C TYR A 43 0.84 -9.34 -1.41
N GLU A 44 1.62 -10.43 -1.48
CA GLU A 44 1.14 -11.81 -1.31
C GLU A 44 0.33 -12.03 -0.02
N ASP A 45 0.84 -11.57 1.12
CA ASP A 45 0.15 -11.72 2.42
C ASP A 45 -1.22 -11.03 2.45
N LEU A 46 -1.30 -9.84 1.84
CA LEU A 46 -2.57 -9.10 1.73
C LEU A 46 -3.52 -9.79 0.74
N ALA A 47 -2.98 -10.24 -0.39
CA ALA A 47 -3.73 -10.96 -1.40
C ALA A 47 -4.32 -12.25 -0.83
N GLU A 48 -3.62 -12.98 0.04
CA GLU A 48 -4.16 -14.18 0.69
C GLU A 48 -5.38 -13.84 1.57
N ILE A 49 -5.30 -12.77 2.37
CA ILE A 49 -6.42 -12.30 3.19
C ILE A 49 -7.63 -11.91 2.32
N LEU A 50 -7.38 -11.17 1.24
CA LEU A 50 -8.44 -10.73 0.34
C LEU A 50 -9.03 -11.89 -0.47
N LYS A 51 -8.23 -12.89 -0.83
CA LYS A 51 -8.69 -14.12 -1.48
C LYS A 51 -9.70 -14.87 -0.61
N ILE A 52 -9.44 -14.97 0.69
CA ILE A 52 -10.38 -15.58 1.65
C ILE A 52 -11.68 -14.77 1.73
N ARG A 53 -11.59 -13.42 1.71
CA ARG A 53 -12.75 -12.54 1.79
C ARG A 53 -13.66 -12.62 0.56
N TYR A 54 -13.08 -12.54 -0.65
CA TYR A 54 -13.84 -12.48 -1.90
C TYR A 54 -14.02 -13.85 -2.58
N ASN A 55 -13.41 -14.89 -2.04
CA ASN A 55 -13.42 -16.24 -2.61
C ASN A 55 -12.92 -16.29 -4.07
N THR A 56 -11.93 -15.46 -4.39
CA THR A 56 -11.29 -15.36 -5.72
C THR A 56 -9.83 -14.94 -5.57
N ASP A 57 -8.94 -15.49 -6.39
CA ASP A 57 -7.56 -14.99 -6.57
C ASP A 57 -7.41 -14.07 -7.78
N ASN A 58 -8.47 -13.86 -8.55
CA ASN A 58 -8.52 -12.90 -9.63
C ASN A 58 -9.20 -11.62 -9.16
N PHE A 59 -8.40 -10.64 -8.69
CA PHE A 59 -8.88 -9.35 -8.22
C PHE A 59 -9.36 -8.41 -9.33
N ALA A 60 -9.07 -8.71 -10.61
CA ALA A 60 -9.64 -7.97 -11.73
C ALA A 60 -11.17 -8.16 -11.84
N LEU A 61 -11.72 -9.18 -11.18
CA LEU A 61 -13.16 -9.44 -11.10
C LEU A 61 -13.84 -8.70 -9.95
N VAL A 62 -13.08 -8.09 -9.04
CA VAL A 62 -13.57 -7.32 -7.89
C VAL A 62 -13.51 -5.84 -8.24
N ASP A 63 -14.55 -5.08 -7.89
CA ASP A 63 -14.57 -3.64 -8.08
C ASP A 63 -13.41 -3.00 -7.29
N THR A 64 -12.64 -2.12 -7.95
CA THR A 64 -11.50 -1.46 -7.32
C THR A 64 -11.90 -0.62 -6.11
N ALA A 65 -13.09 0.01 -6.13
CA ALA A 65 -13.61 0.75 -4.98
C ALA A 65 -13.93 -0.19 -3.81
N GLU A 66 -14.45 -1.39 -4.09
CA GLU A 66 -14.69 -2.40 -3.05
C GLU A 66 -13.38 -2.90 -2.42
N LEU A 67 -12.33 -3.07 -3.24
CA LEU A 67 -10.97 -3.38 -2.76
C LEU A 67 -10.41 -2.24 -1.91
N GLU A 68 -10.56 -0.99 -2.34
CA GLU A 68 -10.10 0.20 -1.61
C GLU A 68 -10.79 0.30 -0.24
N ASP A 69 -12.10 0.13 -0.18
CA ASP A 69 -12.88 0.18 1.07
C ASP A 69 -12.42 -0.91 2.04
N ALA A 70 -12.27 -2.14 1.53
CA ALA A 70 -11.77 -3.27 2.31
C ALA A 70 -10.38 -3.04 2.89
N ILE A 71 -9.46 -2.48 2.10
CA ILE A 71 -8.10 -2.17 2.55
C ILE A 71 -8.11 -1.00 3.54
N THR A 72 -8.90 0.04 3.26
CA THR A 72 -9.07 1.20 4.15
C THR A 72 -9.52 0.77 5.54
N ASP A 73 -10.49 -0.15 5.63
CA ASP A 73 -10.98 -0.66 6.90
C ASP A 73 -9.94 -1.51 7.64
N MET A 74 -9.11 -2.27 6.92
CA MET A 74 -7.98 -2.99 7.52
C MET A 74 -6.90 -2.04 8.06
N ILE A 75 -6.67 -0.90 7.41
CA ILE A 75 -5.77 0.14 7.92
C ILE A 75 -6.37 0.79 9.18
N LYS A 76 -7.66 1.17 9.16
CA LYS A 76 -8.35 1.78 10.30
C LYS A 76 -8.35 0.88 11.54
N THR A 77 -8.51 -0.43 11.33
CA THR A 77 -8.51 -1.42 12.42
C THR A 77 -7.10 -1.81 12.87
N GLY A 78 -6.05 -1.28 12.23
CA GLY A 78 -4.66 -1.57 12.55
C GLY A 78 -4.16 -2.95 12.10
N LYS A 79 -4.98 -3.71 11.35
CA LYS A 79 -4.61 -5.03 10.82
C LYS A 79 -3.55 -4.93 9.73
N VAL A 80 -3.57 -3.82 8.99
CA VAL A 80 -2.68 -3.55 7.87
C VAL A 80 -2.02 -2.20 8.07
N GLN A 81 -0.71 -2.14 7.82
CA GLN A 81 0.03 -0.90 7.65
C GLN A 81 0.67 -0.88 6.27
N ILE A 82 0.54 0.23 5.56
CA ILE A 82 1.13 0.43 4.23
C ILE A 82 2.13 1.57 4.37
N GLU A 83 3.40 1.29 4.11
CA GLU A 83 4.48 2.29 4.21
C GLU A 83 5.47 2.10 3.06
N PRO A 84 6.16 3.18 2.63
CA PRO A 84 7.30 3.04 1.77
C PRO A 84 8.50 2.45 2.52
N GLU A 85 9.24 1.61 1.83
CA GLU A 85 10.59 1.22 2.18
C GLU A 85 11.56 1.90 1.23
N PHE A 86 12.52 2.63 1.81
CA PHE A 86 13.59 3.29 1.08
C PHE A 86 14.86 2.46 1.20
N PHE A 87 15.52 2.23 0.08
CA PHE A 87 16.76 1.46 0.04
C PHE A 87 17.71 2.03 -1.01
N THR A 88 19.00 1.71 -0.87
CA THR A 88 20.03 2.16 -1.80
C THR A 88 20.74 0.95 -2.37
N ASP A 89 20.90 0.91 -3.69
CA ASP A 89 21.69 -0.10 -4.40
C ASP A 89 22.75 0.57 -5.30
N GLU A 90 23.40 -0.22 -6.15
CA GLU A 90 24.44 0.27 -7.08
C GLU A 90 23.94 1.33 -8.08
N THR A 91 22.62 1.44 -8.27
CA THR A 91 21.97 2.35 -9.22
C THR A 91 21.39 3.60 -8.56
N GLY A 92 21.31 3.66 -7.22
CA GLY A 92 20.89 4.85 -6.48
C GLY A 92 19.90 4.57 -5.35
N GLN A 93 19.19 5.62 -4.94
CA GLN A 93 18.11 5.54 -3.95
C GLN A 93 16.81 5.11 -4.63
N HIS A 94 16.12 4.16 -4.03
CA HIS A 94 14.85 3.61 -4.50
C HIS A 94 13.80 3.65 -3.41
N MET A 95 12.55 3.49 -3.84
CA MET A 95 11.39 3.37 -2.96
C MET A 95 10.51 2.23 -3.48
N ARG A 96 10.05 1.38 -2.56
CA ARG A 96 8.96 0.43 -2.83
C ARG A 96 7.88 0.56 -1.76
N VAL A 97 6.62 0.37 -2.12
CA VAL A 97 5.53 0.33 -1.15
C VAL A 97 5.43 -1.08 -0.60
N VAL A 98 5.41 -1.21 0.73
CA VAL A 98 5.27 -2.51 1.41
C VAL A 98 4.02 -2.54 2.27
N VAL A 99 3.43 -3.73 2.37
CA VAL A 99 2.29 -4.01 3.23
C VAL A 99 2.77 -4.84 4.42
N LYS A 100 2.48 -4.38 5.64
CA LYS A 100 2.76 -5.09 6.89
C LYS A 100 1.45 -5.55 7.50
N ILE A 101 1.32 -6.87 7.68
CA ILE A 101 0.17 -7.46 8.37
C ILE A 101 0.49 -7.58 9.86
N GLN A 102 -0.41 -7.10 10.71
CA GLN A 102 -0.34 -7.33 12.15
C GLN A 102 -1.02 -8.67 12.46
N SER A 103 -0.23 -9.72 12.68
CA SER A 103 -0.73 -10.97 13.24
C SER A 103 -1.25 -10.72 14.65
N THR A 104 -2.55 -10.97 14.86
CA THR A 104 -3.09 -11.11 16.21
C THR A 104 -2.80 -12.54 16.64
N ASP A 105 -1.92 -12.71 17.64
CA ASP A 105 -1.75 -13.99 18.37
C ASP A 105 -3.08 -14.44 19.03
#